data_AF-A0A3A4VKA9-F1
#
_entry.id   AF-A0A3A4VKA9-F1
#
_cell.length_a   1.000
_cell.length_b   1.000
_cell.length_c   1.000
_cell.angle_alpha   90.00
_cell.angle_beta   90.00
_cell.angle_gamma   90.00
#
_symmetry.space_group_name_H-M   'P 1'
#
loop_
_entity.id
_entity.type
_entity.pdbx_description
1 polymer ?
#
loop_
_entity_poly.entity_id
_entity_poly.type
_entity_poly.pdbx_seq_one_letter_code
_entity_poly.pdbx_strand_id
1 'polypeptide(L)'
;MSAKYEKIRQKSLEISPDGSVIDTLYGVISDPIETISYKPGPDFGKLVNVRIVKDGVGLLGLTDWKDNKEWSGIVNHVLLSTRYDLYFSQKMAEKGCPVNLKRAANGMISSHDGRRVWDEANWYKGAVENGEVKRNISNETLGMQLVLGKIPQDAFELVVALGHNVEGFKVDPKIYDSWDYKIAIYVDHRTTQQYESLNTRMGDFLLGNFFERDQVTPQLKRQCVYKAVKKLIEERKKGPQEVSLDEADQVAEELGAKPESPRLIRKELMRLILQDADTEAQLIKAGVDVDNINDQTVPMPKWEQNFRMEYIKSAKEGIIERLGELYLGIEQGDEMSSKILDQEFPLTTWWGQYARSVYIL
;
A
#
# COMPACT_ATOMS: atom_id res chain seq x y z
N MET A 1 21.42 -4.33 -31.87
CA MET A 1 20.52 -4.96 -30.88
C MET A 1 21.13 -6.30 -30.50
N SER A 2 21.74 -6.42 -29.32
CA SER A 2 22.47 -7.62 -28.94
C SER A 2 21.53 -8.68 -28.33
N ALA A 3 21.83 -9.94 -28.61
CA ALA A 3 21.10 -11.14 -28.23
C ALA A 3 21.06 -11.43 -26.70
N LYS A 4 21.11 -10.40 -25.84
CA LYS A 4 21.11 -10.52 -24.38
C LYS A 4 19.72 -10.37 -23.74
N TYR A 5 18.68 -10.10 -24.52
CA TYR A 5 17.30 -9.93 -24.02
C TYR A 5 16.35 -11.08 -24.36
N GLU A 6 16.87 -12.17 -24.93
CA GLU A 6 16.05 -13.28 -25.43
C GLU A 6 16.31 -14.54 -24.60
N LYS A 7 15.71 -14.62 -23.40
CA LYS A 7 15.22 -15.82 -22.70
C LYS A 7 15.10 -15.60 -21.19
N ILE A 8 14.04 -14.91 -20.78
CA ILE A 8 13.13 -15.48 -19.78
C ILE A 8 11.73 -15.15 -20.28
N ARG A 9 11.10 -16.07 -21.04
CA ARG A 9 9.63 -16.06 -21.10
C ARG A 9 9.18 -16.44 -19.70
N GLN A 10 9.14 -15.47 -18.78
CA GLN A 10 8.52 -15.66 -17.48
C GLN A 10 7.09 -16.10 -17.78
N LYS A 11 6.73 -17.29 -17.30
CA LYS A 11 5.35 -17.76 -17.34
C LYS A 11 4.53 -16.68 -16.64
N SER A 12 3.54 -16.11 -17.32
CA SER A 12 2.70 -15.06 -16.74
C SER A 12 2.11 -15.57 -15.42
N LEU A 13 2.06 -14.69 -14.42
CA LEU A 13 1.32 -14.91 -13.18
C LEU A 13 -0.17 -14.95 -13.53
N GLU A 14 -0.68 -16.15 -13.81
CA GLU A 14 -2.10 -16.37 -14.13
C GLU A 14 -2.97 -16.50 -12.87
N ILE A 15 -2.37 -16.46 -11.68
CA ILE A 15 -3.11 -16.45 -10.42
C ILE A 15 -3.68 -15.05 -10.24
N SER A 16 -5.01 -14.98 -10.16
CA SER A 16 -5.77 -13.76 -9.98
C SER A 16 -6.50 -13.79 -8.63
N PRO A 17 -6.73 -12.62 -8.00
CA PRO A 17 -7.65 -12.51 -6.89
C PRO A 17 -9.06 -12.98 -7.29
N ASP A 18 -9.82 -13.50 -6.32
CA ASP A 18 -11.22 -13.87 -6.56
C ASP A 18 -12.07 -12.66 -6.89
N GLY A 19 -13.01 -12.82 -7.83
CA GLY A 19 -13.94 -11.75 -8.20
C GLY A 19 -14.72 -11.23 -7.00
N SER A 20 -15.13 -12.10 -6.07
CA SER A 20 -15.80 -11.69 -4.84
C SER A 20 -14.94 -10.83 -3.91
N VAL A 21 -13.60 -10.97 -3.96
CA VAL A 21 -12.66 -10.11 -3.23
C VAL A 21 -12.49 -8.78 -3.95
N ILE A 22 -12.44 -8.78 -5.29
CA ILE A 22 -12.44 -7.53 -6.07
C ILE A 22 -13.72 -6.72 -5.82
N ASP A 23 -14.86 -7.40 -5.70
CA ASP A 23 -16.15 -6.77 -5.45
C ASP A 23 -16.20 -6.02 -4.10
N THR A 24 -15.40 -6.43 -3.10
CA THR A 24 -15.36 -5.71 -1.81
C THR A 24 -14.67 -4.35 -1.91
N LEU A 25 -13.85 -4.12 -2.93
CA LEU A 25 -13.16 -2.84 -3.14
C LEU A 25 -14.09 -1.73 -3.63
N TYR A 26 -15.29 -2.09 -4.12
CA TYR A 26 -16.32 -1.11 -4.45
C TYR A 26 -16.94 -0.49 -3.20
N GLY A 27 -17.70 0.58 -3.39
CA GLY A 27 -18.45 1.22 -2.32
C GLY A 27 -19.52 2.13 -2.87
N VAL A 28 -20.34 2.66 -1.96
CA VAL A 28 -21.32 3.69 -2.26
C VAL A 28 -20.68 5.04 -2.01
N ILE A 29 -20.55 5.84 -3.06
CA ILE A 29 -19.96 7.17 -3.02
C ILE A 29 -21.08 8.22 -2.98
N SER A 30 -20.89 9.25 -2.17
CA SER A 30 -21.85 10.35 -2.06
C SER A 30 -21.86 11.30 -3.25
N ASP A 31 -22.93 12.07 -3.33
CA ASP A 31 -22.93 13.33 -4.09
C ASP A 31 -21.87 14.30 -3.56
N PRO A 32 -21.41 15.26 -4.39
CA PRO A 32 -20.39 16.21 -3.98
C PRO A 32 -20.89 17.02 -2.78
N ILE A 33 -20.07 17.08 -1.74
CA ILE A 33 -20.33 17.81 -0.52
C ILE A 33 -19.27 18.89 -0.31
N GLU A 34 -19.72 20.05 0.13
CA GLU A 34 -18.85 21.14 0.51
C GLU A 34 -18.41 20.95 1.98
N THR A 35 -17.10 20.96 2.22
CA THR A 35 -16.53 20.76 3.56
C THR A 35 -15.17 21.45 3.69
N ILE A 36 -14.70 21.66 4.92
CA ILE A 36 -13.33 22.09 5.18
C ILE A 36 -12.39 20.89 5.08
N SER A 37 -11.30 21.05 4.31
CA SER A 37 -10.24 20.06 4.21
C SER A 37 -9.23 20.22 5.34
N TYR A 38 -8.91 19.10 5.99
CA TYR A 38 -7.81 18.92 6.94
C TYR A 38 -6.72 18.02 6.36
N LYS A 39 -6.80 17.69 5.07
CA LYS A 39 -5.76 16.94 4.36
C LYS A 39 -4.46 17.75 4.39
N PRO A 40 -3.32 17.14 4.77
CA PRO A 40 -2.03 17.82 4.67
C PRO A 40 -1.74 18.24 3.23
N GLY A 41 -1.36 19.51 3.04
CA GLY A 41 -1.03 20.04 1.73
C GLY A 41 -1.72 21.37 1.42
N PRO A 42 -1.80 21.75 0.13
CA PRO A 42 -2.23 23.09 -0.28
C PRO A 42 -3.68 23.41 0.08
N ASP A 43 -4.51 22.40 0.34
CA ASP A 43 -5.94 22.58 0.64
C ASP A 43 -6.27 22.58 2.13
N PHE A 44 -5.26 22.45 3.00
CA PHE A 44 -5.49 22.49 4.45
C PHE A 44 -6.19 23.79 4.87
N GLY A 45 -7.31 23.67 5.58
CA GLY A 45 -8.14 24.77 6.06
C GLY A 45 -9.03 25.40 4.99
N LYS A 46 -9.00 24.92 3.74
CA LYS A 46 -9.82 25.47 2.65
C LYS A 46 -11.16 24.75 2.54
N LEU A 47 -12.16 25.49 2.09
CA LEU A 47 -13.44 24.95 1.63
C LEU A 47 -13.19 24.20 0.31
N VAL A 48 -13.55 22.92 0.30
CA VAL A 48 -13.40 22.02 -0.84
C VAL A 48 -14.72 21.35 -1.14
N ASN A 49 -14.90 20.93 -2.40
CA ASN A 49 -16.00 20.10 -2.82
C ASN A 49 -15.48 18.69 -3.11
N VAL A 50 -15.94 17.70 -2.34
CA VAL A 50 -15.41 16.34 -2.37
C VAL A 50 -16.54 15.32 -2.35
N ARG A 51 -16.26 14.11 -2.81
CA ARG A 51 -17.14 12.95 -2.66
C ARG A 51 -16.54 12.02 -1.61
N ILE A 52 -17.36 11.52 -0.70
CA ILE A 52 -16.94 10.62 0.39
C ILE A 52 -17.63 9.26 0.30
N VAL A 53 -17.01 8.24 0.87
CA VAL A 53 -17.58 6.90 1.03
C VAL A 53 -18.72 6.92 2.05
N LYS A 54 -19.88 6.41 1.65
CA LYS A 54 -21.04 6.18 2.51
C LYS A 54 -21.10 4.75 3.02
N ASP A 55 -20.76 3.79 2.16
CA ASP A 55 -20.73 2.36 2.50
C ASP A 55 -19.64 1.62 1.71
N GLY A 56 -19.11 0.54 2.27
CA GLY A 56 -18.04 -0.25 1.67
C GLY A 56 -16.65 0.38 1.73
N VAL A 57 -15.75 -0.11 0.87
CA VAL A 57 -14.34 0.31 0.80
C VAL A 57 -14.18 1.56 -0.05
N GLY A 58 -14.88 1.60 -1.19
CA GLY A 58 -14.92 2.77 -2.07
C GLY A 58 -13.61 3.02 -2.82
N LEU A 59 -12.79 2.01 -3.08
CA LEU A 59 -11.58 2.17 -3.90
C LEU A 59 -11.87 1.98 -5.40
N LEU A 60 -12.99 1.37 -5.78
CA LEU A 60 -13.39 1.14 -7.17
C LEU A 60 -14.72 1.80 -7.54
N GLY A 61 -14.97 1.91 -8.86
CA GLY A 61 -16.22 2.45 -9.41
C GLY A 61 -16.34 3.98 -9.34
N LEU A 62 -15.20 4.69 -9.21
CA LEU A 62 -15.17 6.13 -9.05
C LEU A 62 -15.38 6.81 -10.39
N THR A 63 -16.55 7.42 -10.57
CA THR A 63 -16.95 8.06 -11.84
C THR A 63 -16.46 9.49 -11.99
N ASP A 64 -16.19 10.17 -10.87
CA ASP A 64 -15.56 11.49 -10.88
C ASP A 64 -14.05 11.33 -11.08
N TRP A 65 -13.49 12.01 -12.09
CA TRP A 65 -12.08 11.84 -12.43
C TRP A 65 -11.13 12.40 -11.37
N LYS A 66 -11.54 13.43 -10.60
CA LYS A 66 -10.72 13.99 -9.52
C LYS A 66 -10.65 13.03 -8.35
N ASP A 67 -11.79 12.44 -7.97
CA ASP A 67 -11.85 11.38 -6.96
C ASP A 67 -11.06 10.14 -7.41
N ASN A 68 -11.23 9.73 -8.68
CA ASN A 68 -10.46 8.64 -9.27
C ASN A 68 -8.94 8.90 -9.25
N LYS A 69 -8.52 10.13 -9.55
CA LYS A 69 -7.10 10.51 -9.45
C LYS A 69 -6.60 10.47 -8.01
N GLU A 70 -7.35 11.05 -7.08
CA GLU A 70 -7.02 11.18 -5.67
C GLU A 70 -6.64 9.83 -5.06
N TRP A 71 -7.42 8.78 -5.33
CA TRP A 71 -7.20 7.44 -4.78
C TRP A 71 -6.34 6.53 -5.66
N SER A 72 -5.85 7.01 -6.81
CA SER A 72 -5.02 6.20 -7.72
C SER A 72 -3.68 5.74 -7.09
N GLY A 73 -3.17 6.49 -6.11
CA GLY A 73 -1.94 6.14 -5.40
C GLY A 73 -2.08 4.89 -4.54
N ILE A 74 -3.16 4.79 -3.77
CA ILE A 74 -3.42 3.60 -2.94
C ILE A 74 -3.77 2.39 -3.80
N VAL A 75 -4.53 2.59 -4.88
CA VAL A 75 -4.80 1.53 -5.85
C VAL A 75 -3.49 1.02 -6.47
N ASN A 76 -2.56 1.92 -6.82
CA ASN A 76 -1.26 1.50 -7.32
C ASN A 76 -0.51 0.62 -6.33
N HIS A 77 -0.47 1.08 -5.08
CA HIS A 77 0.22 0.40 -3.99
C HIS A 77 -0.27 -1.03 -3.88
N VAL A 78 -1.58 -1.21 -3.66
CA VAL A 78 -2.20 -2.53 -3.48
C VAL A 78 -1.97 -3.46 -4.69
N LEU A 79 -2.12 -2.96 -5.92
CA LEU A 79 -1.91 -3.77 -7.13
C LEU A 79 -0.45 -4.18 -7.29
N LEU A 80 0.47 -3.24 -7.08
CA LEU A 80 1.91 -3.49 -7.14
C LEU A 80 2.31 -4.51 -6.08
N SER A 81 1.87 -4.35 -4.83
CA SER A 81 2.21 -5.27 -3.75
C SER A 81 1.63 -6.66 -4.03
N THR A 82 0.41 -6.76 -4.53
CA THR A 82 -0.21 -8.04 -4.91
C THR A 82 0.56 -8.74 -6.03
N ARG A 83 1.00 -8.01 -7.07
CA ARG A 83 1.83 -8.58 -8.15
C ARG A 83 3.13 -9.15 -7.61
N TYR A 84 3.82 -8.41 -6.76
CA TYR A 84 5.09 -8.84 -6.20
C TYR A 84 4.95 -9.96 -5.18
N ASP A 85 3.90 -9.93 -4.35
CA ASP A 85 3.57 -11.01 -3.44
C ASP A 85 3.43 -12.30 -4.24
N LEU A 86 2.57 -12.30 -5.26
CA LEU A 86 2.36 -13.49 -6.09
C LEU A 86 3.62 -13.95 -6.81
N TYR A 87 4.42 -13.03 -7.34
CA TYR A 87 5.68 -13.37 -7.98
C TYR A 87 6.65 -14.06 -7.01
N PHE A 88 6.89 -13.47 -5.84
CA PHE A 88 7.80 -14.00 -4.83
C PHE A 88 7.25 -15.29 -4.21
N SER A 89 5.96 -15.33 -3.91
CA SER A 89 5.24 -16.50 -3.43
C SER A 89 5.38 -17.66 -4.41
N GLN A 90 5.27 -17.41 -5.73
CA GLN A 90 5.49 -18.43 -6.75
C GLN A 90 6.94 -18.91 -6.79
N LYS A 91 7.92 -17.99 -6.67
CA LYS A 91 9.35 -18.34 -6.61
C LYS A 91 9.68 -19.20 -5.39
N MET A 92 9.10 -18.90 -4.23
CA MET A 92 9.29 -19.70 -3.03
C MET A 92 8.61 -21.08 -3.15
N ALA A 93 7.42 -21.15 -3.75
CA ALA A 93 6.75 -22.42 -4.05
C ALA A 93 7.59 -23.30 -4.99
N GLU A 94 8.23 -22.73 -6.02
CA GLU A 94 9.18 -23.42 -6.91
C GLU A 94 10.41 -24.01 -6.17
N LYS A 95 10.72 -23.49 -4.96
CA LYS A 95 11.78 -24.00 -4.07
C LYS A 95 11.27 -24.99 -3.03
N GLY A 96 10.00 -25.41 -3.11
CA GLY A 96 9.41 -26.37 -2.17
C GLY A 96 8.95 -25.75 -0.86
N CYS A 97 8.89 -24.41 -0.75
CA CYS A 97 8.29 -23.76 0.40
C CYS A 97 6.76 -23.88 0.36
N PRO A 98 6.09 -24.16 1.50
CA PRO A 98 4.64 -24.23 1.55
C PRO A 98 4.05 -22.82 1.43
N VAL A 99 3.48 -22.50 0.27
CA VAL A 99 2.85 -21.20 -0.02
C VAL A 99 1.43 -21.42 -0.51
N ASN A 100 0.47 -20.65 0.03
CA ASN A 100 -0.89 -20.58 -0.50
C ASN A 100 -1.02 -19.34 -1.39
N LEU A 101 -0.85 -19.52 -2.71
CA LEU A 101 -0.90 -18.44 -3.68
C LEU A 101 -2.27 -17.76 -3.77
N LYS A 102 -3.35 -18.48 -3.43
CA LYS A 102 -4.69 -17.89 -3.47
C LYS A 102 -4.95 -17.01 -2.26
N ARG A 103 -4.51 -17.46 -1.08
CA ARG A 103 -4.51 -16.63 0.14
C ARG A 103 -3.65 -15.38 -0.04
N ALA A 104 -2.46 -15.51 -0.63
CA ALA A 104 -1.61 -14.38 -1.02
C ALA A 104 -2.37 -13.36 -1.92
N ALA A 105 -2.95 -13.83 -3.04
CA ALA A 105 -3.70 -12.97 -3.96
C ALA A 105 -4.85 -12.22 -3.28
N ASN A 106 -5.68 -12.95 -2.54
CA ASN A 106 -6.89 -12.43 -1.95
C ASN A 106 -6.62 -11.58 -0.69
N GLY A 107 -5.64 -11.96 0.12
CA GLY A 107 -5.30 -11.23 1.33
C GLY A 107 -4.53 -9.95 1.04
N MET A 108 -3.57 -9.99 0.11
CA MET A 108 -2.77 -8.80 -0.20
C MET A 108 -3.61 -7.70 -0.87
N ILE A 109 -4.53 -8.07 -1.76
CA ILE A 109 -5.37 -7.08 -2.44
C ILE A 109 -6.36 -6.37 -1.49
N SER A 110 -6.74 -7.02 -0.39
CA SER A 110 -7.64 -6.47 0.64
C SER A 110 -6.91 -5.85 1.84
N SER A 111 -5.57 -5.79 1.81
CA SER A 111 -4.75 -5.34 2.95
C SER A 111 -5.00 -3.89 3.38
N HIS A 112 -5.55 -3.06 2.48
CA HIS A 112 -5.71 -1.62 2.66
C HIS A 112 -7.17 -1.13 2.59
N ASP A 113 -8.13 -2.05 2.74
CA ASP A 113 -9.57 -1.80 2.48
C ASP A 113 -10.20 -0.74 3.41
N GLY A 114 -9.59 -0.42 4.55
CA GLY A 114 -10.06 0.64 5.44
C GLY A 114 -9.44 2.01 5.20
N ARG A 115 -8.40 2.11 4.35
CA ARG A 115 -7.55 3.29 4.30
C ARG A 115 -8.27 4.53 3.75
N ARG A 116 -9.04 4.40 2.68
CA ARG A 116 -9.83 5.53 2.14
C ARG A 116 -10.81 6.07 3.18
N VAL A 117 -11.62 5.20 3.77
CA VAL A 117 -12.62 5.56 4.78
C VAL A 117 -11.99 6.24 6.00
N TRP A 118 -10.81 5.75 6.42
CA TRP A 118 -10.05 6.34 7.51
C TRP A 118 -9.46 7.71 7.14
N ASP A 119 -8.85 7.84 5.96
CA ASP A 119 -8.28 9.10 5.48
C ASP A 119 -9.38 10.16 5.33
N GLU A 120 -10.52 9.83 4.73
CA GLU A 120 -11.68 10.74 4.62
C GLU A 120 -12.19 11.18 6.01
N ALA A 121 -12.28 10.26 6.98
CA ALA A 121 -12.73 10.60 8.33
C ALA A 121 -11.77 11.58 9.05
N ASN A 122 -10.49 11.56 8.68
CA ASN A 122 -9.46 12.47 9.18
C ASN A 122 -9.41 13.79 8.40
N TRP A 123 -9.54 13.74 7.08
CA TRP A 123 -9.41 14.90 6.18
C TRP A 123 -10.68 15.74 6.11
N TYR A 124 -11.87 15.15 6.26
CA TYR A 124 -13.14 15.85 6.09
C TYR A 124 -13.99 15.74 7.34
N LYS A 125 -13.48 16.34 8.43
CA LYS A 125 -14.13 16.30 9.74
C LYS A 125 -15.51 16.95 9.67
N GLY A 126 -16.55 16.22 10.08
CA GLY A 126 -17.94 16.68 10.07
C GLY A 126 -18.74 16.28 8.83
N ALA A 127 -18.05 15.93 7.73
CA ALA A 127 -18.69 15.42 6.51
C ALA A 127 -18.91 13.89 6.54
N VAL A 128 -17.98 13.15 7.16
CA VAL A 128 -18.02 11.69 7.22
C VAL A 128 -18.94 11.19 8.33
N GLU A 129 -19.93 10.38 7.95
CA GLU A 129 -20.82 9.70 8.89
C GLU A 129 -20.03 8.79 9.83
N ASN A 130 -20.33 8.89 11.13
CA ASN A 130 -19.59 8.23 12.21
C ASN A 130 -18.07 8.51 12.16
N GLY A 131 -17.66 9.67 11.63
CA GLY A 131 -16.26 10.02 11.44
C GLY A 131 -15.45 10.04 12.74
N GLU A 132 -16.07 10.36 13.88
CA GLU A 132 -15.37 10.28 15.19
C GLU A 132 -15.00 8.85 15.56
N VAL A 133 -15.93 7.91 15.42
CA VAL A 133 -15.67 6.49 15.67
C VAL A 133 -14.57 5.99 14.73
N LYS A 134 -14.68 6.31 13.42
CA LYS A 134 -13.69 5.92 12.40
C LYS A 134 -12.29 6.48 12.68
N ARG A 135 -12.16 7.67 13.25
CA ARG A 135 -10.87 8.26 13.63
C ARG A 135 -10.25 7.62 14.88
N ASN A 136 -11.07 7.06 15.75
CA ASN A 136 -10.63 6.49 17.03
C ASN A 136 -10.18 5.02 16.89
N ILE A 137 -10.32 4.42 15.71
CA ILE A 137 -9.78 3.10 15.38
C ILE A 137 -8.80 3.20 14.22
N SER A 138 -7.96 2.18 14.06
CA SER A 138 -6.97 2.15 12.98
C SER A 138 -7.64 1.88 11.61
N ASN A 139 -6.98 2.28 10.52
CA ASN A 139 -7.43 1.94 9.15
C ASN A 139 -7.47 0.43 8.93
N GLU A 140 -6.58 -0.35 9.55
CA GLU A 140 -6.58 -1.81 9.49
C GLU A 140 -7.83 -2.38 10.17
N THR A 141 -8.20 -1.84 11.33
CA THR A 141 -9.43 -2.22 12.06
C THR A 141 -10.68 -1.90 11.25
N LEU A 142 -10.74 -0.71 10.64
CA LEU A 142 -11.83 -0.36 9.73
C LEU A 142 -11.90 -1.32 8.54
N GLY A 143 -10.76 -1.62 7.93
CA GLY A 143 -10.69 -2.55 6.79
C GLY A 143 -11.29 -3.90 7.14
N MET A 144 -10.91 -4.46 8.29
CA MET A 144 -11.43 -5.75 8.75
C MET A 144 -12.93 -5.74 9.00
N GLN A 145 -13.46 -4.67 9.60
CA GLN A 145 -14.91 -4.52 9.78
C GLN A 145 -15.64 -4.44 8.42
N LEU A 146 -15.03 -3.81 7.42
CA LEU A 146 -15.62 -3.66 6.09
C LEU A 146 -15.67 -4.97 5.30
N VAL A 147 -14.68 -5.85 5.47
CA VAL A 147 -14.54 -7.10 4.70
C VAL A 147 -14.94 -8.37 5.44
N LEU A 148 -15.24 -8.30 6.74
CA LEU A 148 -15.62 -9.45 7.56
C LEU A 148 -16.80 -10.21 6.94
N GLY A 149 -16.59 -11.49 6.65
CA GLY A 149 -17.59 -12.37 6.04
C GLY A 149 -17.85 -12.11 4.54
N LYS A 150 -17.14 -11.18 3.90
CA LYS A 150 -17.26 -10.87 2.47
C LYS A 150 -16.13 -11.47 1.62
N ILE A 151 -15.00 -11.76 2.24
CA ILE A 151 -13.84 -12.42 1.59
C ILE A 151 -13.64 -13.83 2.17
N PRO A 152 -12.92 -14.74 1.47
CA PRO A 152 -12.60 -16.07 1.98
C PRO A 152 -11.91 -16.00 3.36
N GLN A 153 -12.26 -16.92 4.26
CA GLN A 153 -11.80 -16.89 5.65
C GLN A 153 -10.27 -16.94 5.77
N ASP A 154 -9.59 -17.71 4.92
CA ASP A 154 -8.14 -17.82 4.94
C ASP A 154 -7.46 -16.52 4.46
N ALA A 155 -8.05 -15.82 3.49
CA ALA A 155 -7.65 -14.48 3.09
C ALA A 155 -7.91 -13.44 4.18
N PHE A 156 -9.07 -13.51 4.85
CA PHE A 156 -9.40 -12.65 5.98
C PHE A 156 -8.38 -12.79 7.12
N GLU A 157 -7.98 -14.02 7.46
CA GLU A 157 -6.94 -14.25 8.46
C GLU A 157 -5.60 -13.62 8.06
N LEU A 158 -5.22 -13.68 6.77
CA LEU A 158 -4.02 -12.98 6.29
C LEU A 158 -4.15 -11.47 6.45
N VAL A 159 -5.28 -10.87 6.06
CA VAL A 159 -5.55 -9.44 6.27
C VAL A 159 -5.43 -9.08 7.74
N VAL A 160 -6.03 -9.88 8.64
CA VAL A 160 -5.92 -9.72 10.10
C VAL A 160 -4.46 -9.75 10.58
N ALA A 161 -3.66 -10.69 10.07
CA ALA A 161 -2.26 -10.81 10.42
C ALA A 161 -1.42 -9.61 9.95
N LEU A 162 -1.68 -9.11 8.74
CA LEU A 162 -0.99 -7.95 8.15
C LEU A 162 -1.34 -6.63 8.85
N GLY A 163 -2.51 -6.55 9.47
CA GLY A 163 -2.97 -5.32 10.10
C GLY A 163 -2.28 -4.95 11.43
N HIS A 164 -1.41 -5.80 11.98
CA HIS A 164 -0.62 -5.58 13.20
C HIS A 164 -1.31 -4.75 14.30
N ASN A 165 -1.90 -5.42 15.30
CA ASN A 165 -2.63 -4.81 16.42
C ASN A 165 -4.06 -4.39 16.08
N VAL A 166 -4.82 -5.27 15.43
CA VAL A 166 -6.21 -4.96 15.12
C VAL A 166 -7.12 -5.24 16.30
N GLU A 167 -7.84 -4.21 16.74
CA GLU A 167 -8.76 -4.30 17.86
C GLU A 167 -9.92 -5.25 17.55
N GLY A 168 -10.16 -6.20 18.47
CA GLY A 168 -11.29 -7.12 18.37
C GLY A 168 -11.08 -8.33 17.44
N PHE A 169 -9.95 -8.42 16.75
CA PHE A 169 -9.64 -9.56 15.86
C PHE A 169 -8.45 -10.37 16.38
N LYS A 170 -8.53 -11.69 16.23
CA LYS A 170 -7.46 -12.63 16.59
C LYS A 170 -7.29 -13.65 15.46
N VAL A 171 -6.05 -14.01 15.19
CA VAL A 171 -5.68 -15.07 14.23
C VAL A 171 -4.89 -16.16 14.92
N ASP A 172 -4.86 -17.35 14.31
CA ASP A 172 -3.95 -18.41 14.71
C ASP A 172 -2.50 -17.89 14.57
N PRO A 173 -1.68 -17.88 15.65
CA PRO A 173 -0.29 -17.42 15.58
C PRO A 173 0.55 -18.12 14.51
N LYS A 174 0.18 -19.34 14.08
CA LYS A 174 0.87 -20.06 12.99
C LYS A 174 0.88 -19.30 11.66
N ILE A 175 -0.04 -18.36 11.46
CA ILE A 175 -0.05 -17.55 10.24
C ILE A 175 1.21 -16.71 10.12
N TYR A 176 1.79 -16.27 11.24
CA TYR A 176 3.03 -15.47 11.24
C TYR A 176 4.24 -16.25 10.74
N ASP A 177 4.18 -17.58 10.79
CA ASP A 177 5.22 -18.47 10.27
C ASP A 177 5.06 -18.79 8.79
N SER A 178 3.90 -18.50 8.20
CA SER A 178 3.60 -18.85 6.81
C SER A 178 4.34 -17.96 5.82
N TRP A 179 4.69 -18.54 4.66
CA TRP A 179 5.47 -17.84 3.65
C TRP A 179 4.70 -16.69 2.98
N ASP A 180 3.42 -16.88 2.74
CA ASP A 180 2.55 -15.87 2.16
C ASP A 180 2.36 -14.66 3.09
N TYR A 181 2.32 -14.84 4.42
CA TYR A 181 2.36 -13.69 5.33
C TYR A 181 3.74 -12.99 5.31
N LYS A 182 4.83 -13.77 5.36
CA LYS A 182 6.20 -13.23 5.33
C LYS A 182 6.49 -12.43 4.06
N ILE A 183 6.02 -12.93 2.93
CA ILE A 183 6.18 -12.27 1.63
C ILE A 183 5.24 -11.07 1.52
N ALA A 184 3.97 -11.20 1.91
CA ALA A 184 3.01 -10.09 1.85
C ALA A 184 3.51 -8.86 2.63
N ILE A 185 3.95 -9.04 3.88
CA ILE A 185 4.50 -7.92 4.67
C ILE A 185 5.78 -7.35 4.04
N TYR A 186 6.64 -8.22 3.49
CA TYR A 186 7.85 -7.79 2.80
C TYR A 186 7.53 -6.91 1.60
N VAL A 187 6.63 -7.35 0.71
CA VAL A 187 6.32 -6.58 -0.50
C VAL A 187 5.50 -5.33 -0.21
N ASP A 188 4.60 -5.36 0.77
CA ASP A 188 3.89 -4.17 1.24
C ASP A 188 4.88 -3.09 1.71
N HIS A 189 5.83 -3.52 2.56
CA HIS A 189 6.93 -2.69 3.00
C HIS A 189 7.94 -2.34 1.92
N ARG A 190 7.98 -2.97 0.75
CA ARG A 190 8.97 -2.65 -0.29
C ARG A 190 8.40 -1.85 -1.45
N THR A 191 7.14 -2.03 -1.75
CA THR A 191 6.42 -1.26 -2.78
C THR A 191 6.32 0.23 -2.47
N THR A 192 6.27 0.61 -1.20
CA THR A 192 6.37 2.01 -0.80
C THR A 192 7.79 2.61 -0.91
N GLN A 193 8.86 1.83 -1.23
CA GLN A 193 10.26 2.30 -1.17
C GLN A 193 10.61 3.33 -2.22
N GLN A 194 9.88 3.28 -3.34
CA GLN A 194 10.10 4.19 -4.46
C GLN A 194 9.69 5.62 -4.14
N TYR A 195 8.73 5.78 -3.22
CA TYR A 195 8.20 7.07 -2.81
C TYR A 195 8.87 7.56 -1.53
N GLU A 196 9.29 6.63 -0.67
CA GLU A 196 9.98 6.93 0.58
C GLU A 196 11.04 5.86 0.90
N SER A 197 12.28 6.29 1.18
CA SER A 197 13.35 5.34 1.55
C SER A 197 12.94 4.43 2.73
N LEU A 198 13.46 3.19 2.79
CA LEU A 198 13.21 2.21 3.87
C LEU A 198 13.26 2.83 5.26
N ASN A 199 14.23 3.71 5.45
CA ASN A 199 14.53 4.39 6.70
C ASN A 199 13.46 5.41 7.12
N THR A 200 12.75 6.00 6.16
CA THR A 200 11.68 6.98 6.42
C THR A 200 10.43 6.27 6.91
N ARG A 201 10.08 5.14 6.30
CA ARG A 201 8.88 4.34 6.61
C ARG A 201 9.04 3.50 7.87
N MET A 202 10.22 2.90 8.04
CA MET A 202 10.60 2.35 9.34
C MET A 202 10.56 3.47 10.38
N GLY A 203 10.99 4.70 10.06
CA GLY A 203 10.82 5.88 10.90
C GLY A 203 9.36 6.25 11.20
N ASP A 204 8.44 6.15 10.25
CA ASP A 204 7.01 6.42 10.50
C ASP A 204 6.35 5.33 11.34
N PHE A 205 6.65 4.07 11.03
CA PHE A 205 6.16 2.91 11.79
C PHE A 205 6.78 2.83 13.20
N LEU A 206 8.09 3.10 13.32
CA LEU A 206 8.82 3.12 14.59
C LEU A 206 8.44 4.35 15.40
N LEU A 207 8.61 5.55 14.84
CA LEU A 207 8.45 6.77 15.62
C LEU A 207 6.98 7.11 15.85
N GLY A 208 6.06 6.80 14.93
CA GLY A 208 4.61 7.00 15.16
C GLY A 208 4.05 6.16 16.30
N ASN A 209 4.78 5.12 16.70
CA ASN A 209 4.45 4.22 17.80
C ASN A 209 5.18 4.57 19.13
N PHE A 210 6.24 5.38 19.06
CA PHE A 210 7.08 5.75 20.21
C PHE A 210 7.06 7.25 20.55
N PHE A 211 6.62 8.09 19.63
CA PHE A 211 6.65 9.54 19.71
C PHE A 211 5.31 10.15 19.27
N GLU A 212 4.97 11.30 19.83
CA GLU A 212 3.82 12.08 19.38
C GLU A 212 4.05 12.57 17.93
N ARG A 213 2.97 12.72 17.15
CA ARG A 213 3.05 13.07 15.71
C ARG A 213 3.86 14.35 15.43
N ASP A 214 3.87 15.30 16.36
CA ASP A 214 4.61 16.57 16.27
C ASP A 214 6.10 16.44 16.62
N GLN A 215 6.51 15.32 17.23
CA GLN A 215 7.90 15.00 17.59
C GLN A 215 8.64 14.24 16.47
N VAL A 216 7.90 13.75 15.48
CA VAL A 216 8.42 12.92 14.37
C VAL A 216 9.00 13.81 13.26
N THR A 217 10.31 14.08 13.29
CA THR A 217 10.99 14.85 12.24
C THR A 217 11.76 13.96 11.24
N PRO A 218 11.92 14.37 9.96
CA PRO A 218 12.72 13.63 8.98
C PRO A 218 14.18 13.39 9.38
N GLN A 219 14.75 14.25 10.22
CA GLN A 219 16.09 14.11 10.79
C GLN A 219 16.12 13.04 11.88
N LEU A 220 15.13 13.03 12.78
CA LEU A 220 15.01 12.04 13.85
C LEU A 220 14.78 10.62 13.30
N LYS A 221 13.90 10.49 12.29
CA LYS A 221 13.69 9.25 11.52
C LYS A 221 15.00 8.68 10.99
N ARG A 222 15.85 9.54 10.42
CA ARG A 222 17.12 9.16 9.81
C ARG A 222 18.22 8.86 10.82
N GLN A 223 18.18 9.39 12.03
CA GLN A 223 19.26 9.18 13.02
C GLN A 223 19.01 7.95 13.91
N CYS A 224 17.79 7.79 14.42
CA CYS A 224 17.45 6.72 15.35
C CYS A 224 17.35 5.37 14.64
N VAL A 225 16.51 5.27 13.61
CA VAL A 225 16.24 4.02 12.89
C VAL A 225 17.46 3.51 12.15
N TYR A 226 18.20 4.41 11.50
CA TYR A 226 19.36 4.05 10.68
C TYR A 226 20.46 3.36 11.48
N LYS A 227 20.77 3.80 12.70
CA LYS A 227 21.88 3.24 13.48
C LYS A 227 21.51 1.87 14.08
N ALA A 228 20.30 1.76 14.61
CA ALA A 228 19.86 0.54 15.29
C ALA A 228 19.51 -0.58 14.29
N VAL A 229 18.73 -0.27 13.25
CA VAL A 229 18.26 -1.28 12.28
C VAL A 229 19.39 -1.75 11.36
N LYS A 230 20.28 -0.87 10.92
CA LYS A 230 21.40 -1.24 10.03
C LYS A 230 22.33 -2.26 10.68
N LYS A 231 22.67 -2.05 11.96
CA LYS A 231 23.54 -2.96 12.72
C LYS A 231 22.93 -4.36 12.80
N LEU A 232 21.65 -4.45 13.14
CA LEU A 232 20.90 -5.71 13.17
C LEU A 232 20.88 -6.42 11.81
N ILE A 233 20.54 -5.70 10.73
CA ILE A 233 20.50 -6.27 9.38
C ILE A 233 21.89 -6.80 8.98
N GLU A 234 22.96 -6.05 9.24
CA GLU A 234 24.33 -6.45 8.93
C GLU A 234 24.81 -7.67 9.75
N GLU A 235 24.37 -7.79 11.01
CA GLU A 235 24.63 -8.95 11.85
C GLU A 235 23.86 -10.19 11.36
N ARG A 236 22.59 -10.02 10.95
CA ARG A 236 21.76 -11.11 10.40
C ARG A 236 22.20 -11.62 9.03
N LYS A 237 22.82 -10.78 8.21
CA LYS A 237 23.47 -11.22 6.96
C LYS A 237 24.56 -12.28 7.18
N LYS A 238 25.05 -12.45 8.42
CA LYS A 238 26.03 -13.48 8.79
C LYS A 238 25.39 -14.82 9.18
N GLY A 239 24.07 -14.89 9.31
CA GLY A 239 23.32 -16.12 9.57
C GLY A 239 22.06 -15.88 10.43
N PRO A 240 21.10 -16.82 10.42
CA PRO A 240 19.90 -16.72 11.26
C PRO A 240 20.28 -16.91 12.72
N GLN A 241 20.05 -15.88 13.54
CA GLN A 241 20.10 -15.98 15.00
C GLN A 241 18.66 -15.85 15.54
N GLU A 242 18.41 -16.09 16.82
CA GLU A 242 17.14 -15.73 17.45
C GLU A 242 17.33 -14.32 18.03
N VAL A 243 16.37 -13.39 17.88
CA VAL A 243 16.51 -12.09 18.57
C VAL A 243 16.03 -12.25 19.98
N SER A 244 16.94 -11.94 20.91
CA SER A 244 16.63 -11.88 22.31
C SER A 244 15.73 -10.67 22.61
N LEU A 245 14.89 -10.79 23.64
CA LEU A 245 14.11 -9.65 24.14
C LEU A 245 15.02 -8.48 24.55
N ASP A 246 16.21 -8.79 25.06
CA ASP A 246 17.20 -7.81 25.49
C ASP A 246 17.72 -6.97 24.32
N GLU A 247 17.97 -7.57 23.14
CA GLU A 247 18.36 -6.84 21.93
C GLU A 247 17.21 -5.96 21.40
N ALA A 248 15.97 -6.44 21.49
CA ALA A 248 14.80 -5.69 21.07
C ALA A 248 14.54 -4.48 21.98
N ASP A 249 14.72 -4.64 23.29
CA ASP A 249 14.60 -3.56 24.26
C ASP A 249 15.75 -2.56 24.14
N GLN A 250 16.98 -3.02 23.90
CA GLN A 250 18.12 -2.15 23.65
C GLN A 250 17.90 -1.28 22.40
N VAL A 251 17.37 -1.86 21.31
CA VAL A 251 17.02 -1.11 20.10
C VAL A 251 15.92 -0.10 20.39
N ALA A 252 14.87 -0.50 21.10
CA ALA A 252 13.79 0.43 21.46
C ALA A 252 14.28 1.59 22.34
N GLU A 253 15.16 1.32 23.31
CA GLU A 253 15.80 2.35 24.14
C GLU A 253 16.70 3.27 23.33
N GLU A 254 17.52 2.74 22.42
CA GLU A 254 18.35 3.52 21.50
C GLU A 254 17.51 4.40 20.55
N LEU A 255 16.28 3.97 20.24
CA LEU A 255 15.30 4.72 19.48
C LEU A 255 14.53 5.75 20.32
N GLY A 256 14.71 5.79 21.65
CA GLY A 256 14.07 6.73 22.56
C GLY A 256 12.66 6.34 23.00
N ALA A 257 12.28 5.05 22.88
CA ALA A 257 10.98 4.56 23.31
C ALA A 257 10.80 4.71 24.83
N LYS A 258 9.67 5.28 25.26
CA LYS A 258 9.31 5.40 26.67
C LYS A 258 9.05 4.01 27.30
N PRO A 259 9.52 3.73 28.54
CA PRO A 259 9.27 2.46 29.24
C PRO A 259 7.77 2.10 29.37
N GLU A 260 6.90 3.11 29.41
CA GLU A 260 5.46 3.02 29.56
C GLU A 260 4.68 2.84 28.25
N SER A 261 5.33 2.81 27.08
CA SER A 261 4.64 2.46 25.83
C SER A 261 4.06 1.04 25.90
N PRO A 262 2.81 0.80 25.46
CA PRO A 262 2.17 -0.51 25.53
C PRO A 262 3.07 -1.62 24.99
N ARG A 263 3.20 -2.72 25.74
CA ARG A 263 4.06 -3.89 25.46
C ARG A 263 3.90 -4.53 24.07
N LEU A 264 2.87 -4.17 23.30
CA LEU A 264 2.62 -4.60 21.92
C LEU A 264 3.46 -3.89 20.85
N ILE A 265 4.40 -3.01 21.24
CA ILE A 265 5.03 -2.09 20.28
C ILE A 265 6.54 -2.34 20.06
N ARG A 266 7.25 -3.03 20.97
CA ARG A 266 8.71 -3.28 20.81
C ARG A 266 9.04 -4.64 20.22
N LYS A 267 8.49 -5.71 20.80
CA LYS A 267 8.73 -7.08 20.36
C LYS A 267 8.19 -7.35 18.96
N GLU A 268 7.00 -6.83 18.67
CA GLU A 268 6.31 -7.02 17.39
C GLU A 268 7.02 -6.29 16.25
N LEU A 269 7.48 -5.08 16.54
CA LEU A 269 8.30 -4.28 15.66
C LEU A 269 9.65 -4.94 15.34
N MET A 270 10.34 -5.45 16.35
CA MET A 270 11.60 -6.14 16.14
C MET A 270 11.40 -7.43 15.37
N ARG A 271 10.34 -8.18 15.68
CA ARG A 271 9.89 -9.31 14.86
C ARG A 271 9.72 -8.89 13.39
N LEU A 272 9.08 -7.77 13.12
CA LEU A 272 8.90 -7.24 11.75
C LEU A 272 10.21 -6.90 11.05
N ILE A 273 11.13 -6.17 11.71
CA ILE A 273 12.45 -5.82 11.17
C ILE A 273 13.24 -7.07 10.79
N LEU A 274 13.27 -8.05 11.70
CA LEU A 274 14.05 -9.26 11.52
C LEU A 274 13.42 -10.18 10.49
N GLN A 275 12.09 -10.26 10.51
CA GLN A 275 11.35 -11.02 9.52
C GLN A 275 11.54 -10.44 8.12
N ASP A 276 11.58 -9.11 7.95
CA ASP A 276 11.92 -8.47 6.67
C ASP A 276 13.31 -8.90 6.19
N ALA A 277 14.32 -8.82 7.07
CA ALA A 277 15.70 -9.20 6.74
C ALA A 277 15.86 -10.70 6.45
N ASP A 278 15.24 -11.56 7.25
CA ASP A 278 15.26 -13.02 7.06
C ASP A 278 14.51 -13.40 5.77
N THR A 279 13.38 -12.75 5.47
CA THR A 279 12.62 -12.95 4.23
C THR A 279 13.45 -12.51 3.02
N GLU A 280 14.08 -11.34 3.07
CA GLU A 280 15.00 -10.86 2.03
C GLU A 280 16.12 -11.87 1.76
N ALA A 281 16.80 -12.34 2.80
CA ALA A 281 17.90 -13.29 2.68
C ALA A 281 17.45 -14.60 2.00
N GLN A 282 16.25 -15.09 2.34
CA GLN A 282 15.70 -16.31 1.74
C GLN A 282 15.25 -16.09 0.29
N LEU A 283 14.69 -14.92 -0.03
CA LEU A 283 14.35 -14.54 -1.41
C LEU A 283 15.62 -14.47 -2.28
N ILE A 284 16.69 -13.83 -1.79
CA ILE A 284 17.99 -13.79 -2.48
C ILE A 284 18.52 -15.21 -2.70
N LYS A 285 18.45 -16.07 -1.67
CA LYS A 285 18.86 -17.48 -1.78
C LYS A 285 18.01 -18.25 -2.80
N ALA A 286 16.74 -17.89 -2.96
CA ALA A 286 15.86 -18.42 -3.98
C ALA A 286 16.15 -17.89 -5.40
N GLY A 287 17.07 -16.91 -5.54
CA GLY A 287 17.44 -16.29 -6.80
C GLY A 287 16.50 -15.14 -7.22
N VAL A 288 15.79 -14.55 -6.25
CA VAL A 288 14.93 -13.37 -6.47
C VAL A 288 15.78 -12.11 -6.35
N ASP A 289 15.60 -11.20 -7.31
CA ASP A 289 16.13 -9.84 -7.23
C ASP A 289 15.18 -8.98 -6.39
N VAL A 290 15.62 -8.66 -5.17
CA VAL A 290 14.82 -8.00 -4.13
C VAL A 290 14.86 -6.47 -4.21
N ASP A 291 15.85 -5.90 -4.91
CA ASP A 291 16.06 -4.45 -5.00
C ASP A 291 15.21 -3.79 -6.10
N ASN A 292 14.48 -4.60 -6.84
CA ASN A 292 13.83 -4.23 -8.09
C ASN A 292 12.30 -4.40 -8.01
N ILE A 293 11.66 -3.85 -6.98
CA ILE A 293 10.19 -3.83 -6.85
C ILE A 293 9.67 -2.57 -7.53
N ASN A 294 9.26 -2.68 -8.80
CA ASN A 294 8.81 -1.57 -9.65
C ASN A 294 7.87 -2.00 -10.77
N ASP A 295 7.35 -1.05 -11.55
CA ASP A 295 6.42 -1.39 -12.63
C ASP A 295 7.03 -2.17 -13.81
N GLN A 296 8.36 -2.23 -13.90
CA GLN A 296 9.09 -2.68 -15.09
C GLN A 296 9.72 -4.06 -14.96
N THR A 297 10.06 -4.52 -13.75
CA THR A 297 10.90 -5.73 -13.57
C THR A 297 10.08 -7.02 -13.51
N VAL A 298 8.86 -6.97 -12.98
CA VAL A 298 7.89 -8.07 -13.05
C VAL A 298 6.80 -7.69 -14.05
N PRO A 299 6.63 -8.44 -15.16
CA PRO A 299 5.59 -8.16 -16.14
C PRO A 299 4.21 -8.06 -15.49
N MET A 300 3.46 -7.02 -15.85
CA MET A 300 2.09 -6.83 -15.38
C MET A 300 1.22 -8.01 -15.85
N PRO A 301 0.58 -8.77 -14.94
CA PRO A 301 -0.32 -9.85 -15.32
C PRO A 301 -1.63 -9.29 -15.90
N LYS A 302 -2.32 -10.11 -16.70
CA LYS A 302 -3.57 -9.71 -17.38
C LYS A 302 -4.66 -9.23 -16.42
N TRP A 303 -4.77 -9.85 -15.24
CA TRP A 303 -5.77 -9.46 -14.25
C TRP A 303 -5.52 -8.03 -13.73
N GLU A 304 -4.26 -7.66 -13.50
CA GLU A 304 -3.89 -6.32 -13.05
C GLU A 304 -4.13 -5.30 -14.16
N GLN A 305 -3.76 -5.65 -15.40
CA GLN A 305 -4.04 -4.80 -16.56
C GLN A 305 -5.55 -4.54 -16.71
N ASN A 306 -6.38 -5.59 -16.63
CA ASN A 306 -7.84 -5.46 -16.69
C ASN A 306 -8.38 -4.59 -15.55
N PHE A 307 -7.85 -4.77 -14.34
CA PHE A 307 -8.23 -3.98 -13.18
C PHE A 307 -7.91 -2.49 -13.38
N ARG A 308 -6.70 -2.16 -13.81
CA ARG A 308 -6.28 -0.77 -14.08
C ARG A 308 -7.12 -0.14 -15.18
N MET A 309 -7.50 -0.92 -16.21
CA MET A 309 -8.42 -0.46 -17.25
C MET A 309 -9.83 -0.17 -16.72
N GLU A 310 -10.42 -1.06 -15.92
CA GLU A 310 -11.75 -0.84 -15.32
C GLU A 310 -11.75 0.36 -14.36
N TYR A 311 -10.67 0.55 -13.61
CA TYR A 311 -10.48 1.72 -12.75
C TYR A 311 -10.58 3.04 -13.52
N ILE A 312 -9.87 3.14 -14.65
CA ILE A 312 -9.85 4.34 -15.48
C ILE A 312 -11.17 4.51 -16.25
N LYS A 313 -11.72 3.41 -16.75
CA LYS A 313 -12.98 3.38 -17.50
C LYS A 313 -14.14 3.93 -16.68
N SER A 314 -14.15 3.72 -15.37
CA SER A 314 -15.17 4.26 -14.46
C SER A 314 -15.28 5.79 -14.56
N ALA A 315 -14.16 6.50 -14.72
CA ALA A 315 -14.09 7.96 -14.83
C ALA A 315 -13.87 8.48 -16.27
N LYS A 316 -14.08 7.63 -17.29
CA LYS A 316 -13.67 7.89 -18.67
C LYS A 316 -14.18 9.23 -19.22
N GLU A 317 -15.45 9.53 -19.03
CA GLU A 317 -16.09 10.71 -19.61
C GLU A 317 -15.45 12.00 -19.09
N GLY A 318 -15.31 12.13 -17.75
CA GLY A 318 -14.67 13.30 -17.14
C GLY A 318 -13.17 13.41 -17.46
N ILE A 319 -12.47 12.28 -17.63
CA ILE A 319 -11.08 12.28 -18.09
C ILE A 319 -10.98 12.84 -19.52
N ILE A 320 -11.84 12.39 -20.43
CA ILE A 320 -11.84 12.84 -21.83
C ILE A 320 -12.18 14.33 -21.92
N GLU A 321 -13.23 14.77 -21.22
CA GLU A 321 -13.62 16.18 -21.18
C GLU A 321 -12.45 17.06 -20.72
N ARG A 322 -11.82 16.70 -19.60
CA ARG A 322 -10.72 17.46 -19.05
C ARG A 322 -9.49 17.48 -19.95
N LEU A 323 -9.11 16.34 -20.53
CA LEU A 323 -7.99 16.29 -21.47
C LEU A 323 -8.29 17.12 -22.73
N GLY A 324 -9.52 17.09 -23.23
CA GLY A 324 -9.96 17.91 -24.36
C GLY A 324 -9.81 19.41 -24.11
N GLU A 325 -10.23 19.89 -22.94
CA GLU A 325 -10.02 21.28 -22.54
C GLU A 325 -8.54 21.69 -22.55
N LEU A 326 -7.68 20.84 -21.98
CA LEU A 326 -6.25 21.12 -21.86
C LEU A 326 -5.54 21.09 -23.20
N TYR A 327 -5.85 20.11 -24.06
CA TYR A 327 -5.25 20.03 -25.40
C TYR A 327 -5.69 21.21 -26.28
N LEU A 328 -6.97 21.60 -26.23
CA LEU A 328 -7.46 22.77 -26.95
C LEU A 328 -6.75 24.06 -26.49
N GLY A 329 -6.55 24.22 -25.17
CA GLY A 329 -5.79 25.34 -24.62
C GLY A 329 -4.34 25.38 -25.15
N ILE A 330 -3.67 24.23 -25.18
CA ILE A 330 -2.31 24.10 -25.73
C ILE A 330 -2.27 24.48 -27.21
N GLU A 331 -3.22 24.00 -28.01
CA GLU A 331 -3.33 24.34 -29.45
C GLU A 331 -3.56 25.84 -29.69
N GLN A 332 -4.25 26.51 -28.75
CA GLN A 332 -4.46 27.95 -28.76
C GLN A 332 -3.28 28.77 -28.20
N GLY A 333 -2.21 28.11 -27.77
CA GLY A 333 -0.99 28.75 -27.25
C GLY A 333 -1.03 29.07 -25.75
N ASP A 334 -1.94 28.50 -24.97
CA ASP A 334 -1.95 28.63 -23.52
C ASP A 334 -0.88 27.74 -22.86
N GLU A 335 0.24 28.35 -22.46
CA GLU A 335 1.32 27.66 -21.74
C GLU A 335 0.87 27.09 -20.39
N MET A 336 -0.17 27.64 -19.77
CA MET A 336 -0.67 27.15 -18.47
C MET A 336 -1.34 25.79 -18.64
N SER A 337 -2.09 25.57 -19.72
CA SER A 337 -2.72 24.29 -20.03
C SER A 337 -1.71 23.14 -20.13
N SER A 338 -0.51 23.38 -20.69
CA SER A 338 0.56 22.38 -20.73
C SER A 338 1.06 22.01 -19.33
N LYS A 339 1.27 23.00 -18.45
CA LYS A 339 1.67 22.76 -17.06
C LYS A 339 0.61 22.02 -16.27
N ILE A 340 -0.66 22.39 -16.46
CA ILE A 340 -1.80 21.72 -15.82
C ILE A 340 -1.91 20.27 -16.31
N LEU A 341 -1.73 20.02 -17.60
CA LEU A 341 -1.75 18.66 -18.17
C LEU A 341 -0.69 17.75 -17.52
N ASP A 342 0.51 18.25 -17.28
CA ASP A 342 1.58 17.49 -16.64
C ASP A 342 1.39 17.34 -15.12
N GLN A 343 0.70 18.26 -14.46
CA GLN A 343 0.33 18.14 -13.04
C GLN A 343 -0.88 17.21 -12.85
N GLU A 344 -1.87 17.32 -13.73
CA GLU A 344 -3.13 16.61 -13.63
C GLU A 344 -2.95 15.17 -14.10
N PHE A 345 -2.29 14.95 -15.24
CA PHE A 345 -2.12 13.66 -15.90
C PHE A 345 -0.65 13.29 -16.16
N PRO A 346 0.23 13.24 -15.16
CA PRO A 346 1.65 13.02 -15.37
C PRO A 346 1.95 11.66 -16.04
N LEU A 347 2.66 11.69 -17.17
CA LEU A 347 3.14 10.48 -17.87
C LEU A 347 4.15 9.65 -17.05
N THR A 348 4.68 10.20 -15.96
CA THR A 348 5.55 9.48 -15.03
C THR A 348 4.79 8.56 -14.08
N THR A 349 3.45 8.58 -14.12
CA THR A 349 2.60 7.74 -13.26
C THR A 349 1.77 6.77 -14.12
N TRP A 350 1.45 5.59 -13.57
CA TRP A 350 0.57 4.63 -14.24
C TRP A 350 -0.79 5.26 -14.58
N TRP A 351 -1.37 6.03 -13.65
CA TRP A 351 -2.70 6.62 -13.81
C TRP A 351 -2.69 7.64 -14.95
N GLY A 352 -1.70 8.54 -14.98
CA GLY A 352 -1.59 9.54 -16.04
C GLY A 352 -1.33 8.92 -17.41
N GLN A 353 -0.51 7.87 -17.49
CA GLN A 353 -0.31 7.10 -18.72
C GLN A 353 -1.63 6.49 -19.25
N TYR A 354 -2.38 5.80 -18.38
CA TYR A 354 -3.64 5.18 -18.77
C TYR A 354 -4.72 6.22 -19.08
N ALA A 355 -4.88 7.25 -18.26
CA ALA A 355 -5.85 8.33 -18.48
C ALA A 355 -5.62 9.02 -19.83
N ARG A 356 -4.36 9.37 -20.16
CA ARG A 356 -4.03 9.95 -21.48
C ARG A 356 -4.26 8.97 -22.62
N SER A 357 -4.03 7.67 -22.42
CA SER A 357 -4.28 6.66 -23.46
C SER A 357 -5.76 6.56 -23.85
N VAL A 358 -6.68 6.83 -22.93
CA VAL A 358 -8.12 6.79 -23.17
C VAL A 358 -8.61 7.97 -24.01
N TYR A 359 -7.85 9.07 -24.08
CA TYR A 359 -8.15 10.22 -24.95
C TYR A 359 -7.60 10.07 -26.37
N ILE A 360 -6.52 9.30 -26.54
CA ILE A 360 -5.88 9.06 -27.85
C ILE A 360 -6.62 7.98 -28.66
N LEU A 361 -7.48 7.18 -27.99
CA LEU A 361 -8.36 6.15 -28.56
C LEU A 361 -9.76 6.69 -28.81
#